data_AF-B8DMS9-F1
#
_entry.id   AF-B8DMS9-F1
#
_cell.length_a   1.000
_cell.length_b   1.000
_cell.length_c   1.000
_cell.angle_alpha   90.00
_cell.angle_beta   90.00
_cell.angle_gamma   90.00
#
_symmetry.space_group_name_H-M   'P 1'
#
loop_
_entity.id
_entity.type
_entity.pdbx_description
1 polymer ?
#
loop_
_entity_poly.entity_id
_entity_poly.type
_entity_poly.pdbx_seq_one_letter_code
_entity_poly.pdbx_strand_id
1 'polypeptide(L)' 'MSDAFVSAFDLVDDPSGSKAKAVGEELLTMDMSVKRAMDAGMTPDEMKVAQAARAAVQAAQRVVEALSRTAG' A
#
# COMPACT_ATOMS: atom_id res chain seq x y z
N MET A 1 9.66 -16.37 -8.36
CA MET A 1 9.94 -15.00 -7.88
C MET A 1 9.54 -15.01 -6.43
N SER A 2 10.51 -14.97 -5.51
CA SER A 2 10.22 -14.96 -4.07
C SER A 2 9.66 -13.58 -3.73
N ASP A 3 8.42 -13.53 -3.22
CA ASP A 3 7.88 -12.37 -2.49
C ASP A 3 8.79 -12.17 -1.28
N ALA A 4 9.89 -11.45 -1.47
CA ALA A 4 10.79 -11.12 -0.39
C ALA A 4 10.01 -10.19 0.54
N PHE A 5 9.59 -10.71 1.69
CA PHE A 5 8.90 -9.96 2.72
C PHE A 5 9.73 -8.73 3.08
N VAL A 6 9.27 -7.54 2.67
CA VAL A 6 9.91 -6.27 3.04
C VAL A 6 9.41 -5.91 4.43
N SER A 7 10.32 -5.93 5.42
CA SER A 7 9.99 -5.50 6.77
C SER A 7 9.88 -3.99 6.83
N ALA A 8 9.03 -3.46 7.72
CA ALA A 8 8.96 -2.03 7.99
C ALA A 8 10.31 -1.44 8.43
N PHE A 9 11.17 -2.24 9.08
CA PHE A 9 12.53 -1.83 9.44
C PHE A 9 13.45 -1.71 8.22
N ASP A 10 13.23 -2.51 7.17
CA ASP A 10 14.01 -2.44 5.93
C ASP A 10 13.76 -1.12 5.19
N LEU A 11 12.61 -0.48 5.42
CA LEU A 11 12.25 0.82 4.85
C LEU A 11 12.95 1.98 5.56
N VAL A 12 13.21 1.83 6.87
CA VAL A 12 13.92 2.83 7.66
C VAL A 12 15.43 2.76 7.41
N ASP A 13 15.96 1.55 7.21
CA ASP A 13 17.38 1.31 6.92
C ASP A 13 17.72 1.42 5.41
N ASP A 14 16.88 2.11 4.64
CA ASP A 14 17.09 2.34 3.21
C ASP A 14 17.39 3.81 2.90
N PRO A 15 18.67 4.23 2.97
CA PRO A 15 19.06 5.60 2.67
C PRO A 15 18.84 6.00 1.20
N SER A 16 18.61 5.03 0.30
CA SER A 16 18.28 5.30 -1.10
C SER A 16 16.80 5.59 -1.33
N GLY A 17 15.93 5.23 -0.37
CA GLY A 17 14.48 5.27 -0.50
C GLY A 17 13.89 4.38 -1.59
N SER A 18 14.70 3.52 -2.23
CA SER A 18 14.29 2.65 -3.33
C SER A 18 13.26 1.60 -2.90
N LYS A 19 13.37 1.05 -1.70
CA LYS A 19 12.42 0.11 -1.11
C LYS A 19 11.11 0.80 -0.76
N ALA A 20 11.17 2.00 -0.17
CA ALA A 20 9.98 2.80 0.11
C ALA A 20 9.22 3.16 -1.17
N LYS A 21 9.95 3.47 -2.24
CA LYS A 21 9.37 3.68 -3.57
C LYS A 21 8.73 2.41 -4.12
N ALA A 22 9.40 1.27 -4.07
CA ALA A 22 8.87 0.00 -4.57
C ALA A 22 7.58 -0.42 -3.84
N VAL A 23 7.57 -0.34 -2.51
CA VAL A 23 6.36 -0.62 -1.71
C VAL A 23 5.26 0.41 -1.98
N GLY A 24 5.62 1.69 -2.20
CA GLY A 24 4.68 2.73 -2.59
C GLY A 24 3.99 2.46 -3.93
N GLU A 25 4.73 1.99 -4.93
CA GLU A 25 4.20 1.60 -6.25
C GLU A 25 3.25 0.39 -6.16
N GLU A 26 3.59 -0.59 -5.32
CA GLU A 26 2.74 -1.75 -5.06
C GLU A 26 1.42 -1.33 -4.38
N LEU A 27 1.49 -0.52 -3.32
CA LEU A 27 0.31 0.00 -2.63
C LEU A 27 -0.58 0.85 -3.55
N LEU A 28 0.02 1.65 -4.43
CA LEU A 28 -0.72 2.40 -5.44
C LEU A 28 -1.46 1.46 -6.41
N THR A 29 -0.80 0.39 -6.84
CA THR A 29 -1.40 -0.64 -7.70
C THR A 29 -2.59 -1.32 -7.00
N MET A 30 -2.46 -1.60 -5.70
CA MET A 30 -3.55 -2.16 -4.89
C MET A 30 -4.73 -1.18 -4.76
N ASP A 31 -4.52 0.09 -4.40
CA ASP A 31 -5.62 1.08 -4.27
C ASP A 31 -6.39 1.23 -5.59
N MET A 32 -5.66 1.32 -6.71
CA MET A 32 -6.26 1.44 -8.03
C MET A 32 -7.03 0.19 -8.44
N SER A 33 -6.56 -0.99 -8.06
CA SER A 33 -7.25 -2.25 -8.35
C SER A 33 -8.55 -2.36 -7.57
N VAL A 34 -8.53 -2.03 -6.26
CA VAL A 34 -9.74 -2.02 -5.43
C VAL A 34 -10.72 -0.96 -5.92
N LYS A 35 -10.23 0.25 -6.24
CA LYS A 35 -11.06 1.32 -6.81
C LYS A 35 -11.74 0.88 -8.11
N ARG A 36 -11.01 0.26 -9.04
CA ARG A 36 -11.58 -0.24 -10.30
C ARG A 36 -12.65 -1.30 -10.05
N ALA A 37 -12.43 -2.19 -9.09
CA ALA A 37 -13.42 -3.20 -8.71
C ALA A 37 -14.69 -2.57 -8.14
N MET A 38 -14.55 -1.54 -7.29
CA MET A 38 -15.69 -0.76 -6.78
C MET A 38 -16.42 -0.02 -7.90
N ASP A 39 -15.70 0.62 -8.82
CA ASP A 39 -16.25 1.37 -9.95
C ASP A 39 -16.98 0.45 -10.96
N ALA A 40 -16.59 -0.83 -11.04
CA ALA A 40 -17.25 -1.85 -11.87
C ALA A 40 -18.61 -2.33 -11.32
N GLY A 41 -18.94 -1.95 -10.08
CA GLY A 41 -20.16 -2.35 -9.39
C GLY A 41 -19.96 -3.63 -8.58
N MET A 42 -20.44 -3.60 -7.34
CA MET A 42 -20.35 -4.69 -6.37
C MET A 42 -21.65 -4.76 -5.58
N THR A 43 -21.93 -5.92 -4.96
CA THR A 43 -23.02 -6.03 -3.99
C THR A 43 -22.74 -5.16 -2.75
N PRO A 44 -23.76 -4.80 -1.94
CA PRO A 44 -23.55 -3.97 -0.75
C PRO A 44 -22.53 -4.51 0.25
N ASP A 45 -22.46 -5.84 0.41
CA ASP A 45 -21.52 -6.46 1.35
C ASP A 45 -20.10 -6.50 0.78
N GLU A 46 -19.94 -6.81 -0.51
CA GLU A 46 -18.65 -6.70 -1.19
C GLU A 46 -18.12 -5.26 -1.19
N MET A 47 -19.01 -4.27 -1.36
CA MET A 47 -18.65 -2.85 -1.30
C MET A 47 -18.09 -2.47 0.08
N LYS A 48 -18.65 -2.98 1.18
CA LYS A 48 -18.12 -2.73 2.53
C LYS A 48 -16.72 -3.32 2.69
N VAL A 49 -16.50 -4.54 2.19
CA VAL A 49 -15.19 -5.20 2.24
C VAL A 49 -14.17 -4.42 1.38
N ALA A 50 -14.55 -4.02 0.17
CA ALA A 50 -13.71 -3.23 -0.72
C ALA A 50 -13.35 -1.87 -0.11
N GLN A 51 -14.29 -1.19 0.55
CA GLN A 51 -14.01 0.06 1.27
C GLN A 51 -13.02 -0.15 2.41
N ALA A 52 -13.17 -1.21 3.21
CA ALA A 52 -12.25 -1.54 4.29
C ALA A 52 -10.84 -1.88 3.76
N ALA A 53 -10.75 -2.68 2.70
CA ALA A 53 -9.49 -3.02 2.05
C ALA A 53 -8.80 -1.76 1.49
N ARG A 54 -9.56 -0.88 0.83
CA ARG A 54 -9.04 0.38 0.30
C ARG A 54 -8.52 1.30 1.41
N ALA A 55 -9.26 1.41 2.52
CA ALA A 55 -8.83 2.18 3.68
C ALA A 55 -7.53 1.62 4.31
N ALA A 56 -7.38 0.31 4.37
CA ALA A 56 -6.17 -0.34 4.85
C ALA A 56 -4.95 -0.04 3.96
N VAL A 57 -5.12 -0.09 2.63
CA VAL A 57 -4.05 0.27 1.68
C VAL A 57 -3.62 1.73 1.83
N GLN A 58 -4.59 2.65 1.97
CA GLN A 58 -4.29 4.07 2.18
C GLN A 58 -3.61 4.33 3.53
N ALA A 59 -3.98 3.59 4.58
CA ALA A 59 -3.30 3.66 5.86
C ALA A 59 -1.85 3.18 5.74
N ALA A 60 -1.61 2.08 5.01
CA ALA A 60 -0.27 1.58 4.74
C ALA A 60 0.58 2.60 3.96
N GLN A 61 0.02 3.29 2.97
CA GLN A 61 0.72 4.37 2.24
C GLN A 61 1.22 5.47 3.19
N ARG A 62 0.36 5.93 4.11
CA ARG A 62 0.75 6.95 5.11
C ARG A 62 1.86 6.47 6.03
N VAL A 63 1.88 5.18 6.39
CA VAL A 63 2.95 4.59 7.20
C VAL A 63 4.26 4.57 6.42
N VAL A 64 4.26 4.11 5.17
CA VAL A 64 5.46 4.10 4.31
C VAL A 64 6.00 5.52 4.13
N GLU A 65 5.13 6.49 3.87
CA GLU A 65 5.52 7.90 3.79
C GLU A 65 6.08 8.46 5.11
N ALA A 66 5.55 8.02 6.25
CA ALA A 66 6.08 8.44 7.55
C ALA A 66 7.48 7.86 7.81
N LEU A 67 7.68 6.58 7.49
CA LEU A 67 8.95 5.89 7.68
C LEU A 67 10.05 6.45 6.76
N SER A 68 9.72 6.78 5.51
CA SER A 68 10.67 7.35 4.56
C SER A 68 11.11 8.77 4.93
N ARG A 69 10.25 9.55 5.61
CA ARG A 69 10.62 10.88 6.14
C ARG A 69 11.53 10.82 7.36
N THR A 70 11.46 9.75 8.16
CA THR A 70 12.31 9.59 9.35
C THR A 70 13.70 9.03 9.05
N ALA A 71 13.91 8.48 7.84
CA ALA A 71 15.19 7.91 7.39
C ALA A 71 16.12 8.94 6.73
N GLY A 72 15.65 10.16 6.47
CA GLY A 72 16.38 11.25 5.83
C GLY A 72 16.98 12.27 6.79
#